data_AF-A0A0D2MAV2-F1
#
_entry.id   AF-A0A0D2MAV2-F1
#
_cell.length_a   1.000
_cell.length_b   1.000
_cell.length_c   1.000
_cell.angle_alpha   90.00
_cell.angle_beta   90.00
_cell.angle_gamma   90.00
#
_symmetry.space_group_name_H-M   'P 1'
#
loop_
_entity.id
_entity.type
_entity.pdbx_description
1 polymer ?
#
loop_
_entity_poly.entity_id
_entity_poly.type
_entity_poly.pdbx_seq_one_letter_code
_entity_poly.pdbx_strand_id
1 'polypeptide(L)'
;MLAADTLGAYGSTKRYKSLERIVRVNARTLVGAGGEVSDFQYIVRLLDELTTDDYRTDDGIELGPKEIFSYLTRVMYNRRGKMDPLWNSLVVGGVEADGTPFLGTVGMIGTHYEDSHVATGFGAHLARPLFRERQSDAMSEADAEALLRDALRVCYYRDKQSINKFQIAKVAADAPAAVGEPFALETSWDYKAFAAPTKWAIGAW
;
A
#
# COMPACT_ATOMS: atom_id res chain seq x y z
N MET A 1 -2.97 8.11 -4.73
CA MET A 1 -1.58 7.56 -4.76
C MET A 1 -1.44 6.46 -3.73
N LEU A 2 -0.61 5.45 -4.00
CA LEU A 2 -0.24 4.39 -3.06
C LEU A 2 1.28 4.35 -2.90
N ALA A 3 1.78 3.92 -1.75
CA ALA A 3 3.21 3.76 -1.53
C ALA A 3 3.52 2.52 -0.68
N ALA A 4 4.62 1.85 -0.99
CA ALA A 4 5.09 0.68 -0.25
C ALA A 4 6.61 0.56 -0.34
N ASP A 5 7.22 -0.11 0.64
CA ASP A 5 8.61 -0.53 0.55
C ASP A 5 8.74 -1.81 -0.29
N THR A 6 9.96 -2.15 -0.73
CA THR A 6 10.20 -3.30 -1.61
C THR A 6 10.75 -4.53 -0.89
N LEU A 7 10.57 -4.63 0.43
CA LEU A 7 11.11 -5.72 1.24
C LEU A 7 10.16 -6.93 1.32
N GLY A 8 10.72 -8.11 1.07
CA GLY A 8 10.21 -9.40 1.55
C GLY A 8 11.11 -9.95 2.65
N ALA A 9 10.62 -9.87 3.89
CA ALA A 9 11.33 -10.40 5.05
C ALA A 9 10.93 -11.85 5.33
N TYR A 10 11.90 -12.66 5.77
CA TYR A 10 11.65 -13.99 6.33
C TYR A 10 12.02 -13.97 7.82
N GLY A 11 11.01 -13.75 8.66
CA GLY A 11 11.22 -13.42 10.08
C GLY A 11 11.96 -12.09 10.22
N SER A 12 13.17 -12.10 10.76
CA SER A 12 14.05 -10.92 10.85
C SER A 12 14.99 -10.75 9.66
N THR A 13 15.08 -11.74 8.77
CA THR A 13 16.03 -11.73 7.66
C THR A 13 15.45 -10.98 6.47
N LYS A 14 16.15 -9.92 6.03
CA LYS A 14 15.79 -9.13 4.83
C LYS A 14 16.15 -9.89 3.55
N ARG A 15 15.37 -10.92 3.22
CA ARG A 15 15.69 -11.93 2.18
C ARG A 15 15.58 -11.37 0.76
N TYR A 16 14.45 -10.74 0.43
CA TYR A 16 14.22 -10.17 -0.91
C TYR A 16 14.11 -8.66 -0.79
N LYS A 17 14.98 -7.91 -1.47
CA LYS A 17 15.09 -6.45 -1.31
C LYS A 17 14.39 -5.64 -2.42
N SER A 18 13.87 -6.31 -3.43
CA SER A 18 13.28 -5.71 -4.63
C SER A 18 12.01 -6.46 -5.02
N LEU A 19 11.08 -6.64 -4.09
CA LEU A 19 9.75 -7.14 -4.38
C LEU A 19 8.79 -5.99 -4.62
N GLU A 20 8.00 -6.09 -5.68
CA GLU A 20 6.91 -5.17 -5.92
C GLU A 20 5.70 -5.57 -5.07
N ARG A 21 5.20 -4.61 -4.30
CA ARG A 21 4.05 -4.81 -3.39
C ARG A 21 2.82 -4.01 -3.82
N ILE A 22 2.92 -3.33 -4.96
CA ILE A 22 1.85 -2.62 -5.62
C ILE A 22 1.80 -3.12 -7.06
N VAL A 23 0.62 -3.54 -7.50
CA VAL A 23 0.38 -3.99 -8.87
C VAL A 23 -0.67 -3.11 -9.53
N ARG A 24 -0.53 -2.95 -10.84
CA ARG A 24 -1.55 -2.37 -11.69
C ARG A 24 -2.50 -3.48 -12.13
N VAL A 25 -3.79 -3.33 -11.83
CA VAL A 25 -4.81 -4.31 -12.25
C VAL A 25 -5.31 -3.95 -13.65
N ASN A 26 -5.67 -2.70 -13.88
CA ASN A 26 -6.07 -2.18 -15.20
C ASN A 26 -5.63 -0.73 -15.37
N ALA A 27 -6.17 0.00 -16.36
CA ALA A 27 -5.80 1.39 -16.58
C ALA A 27 -6.19 2.32 -15.41
N ARG A 28 -7.16 1.93 -14.58
CA ARG A 28 -7.78 2.79 -13.57
C ARG A 28 -7.65 2.32 -12.12
N THR A 29 -7.03 1.17 -11.89
CA THR A 29 -6.99 0.52 -10.57
C THR A 29 -5.60 0.00 -10.22
N LEU A 30 -5.17 0.31 -9.00
CA LEU A 30 -3.97 -0.17 -8.34
C LEU A 30 -4.35 -0.98 -7.10
N VAL A 31 -3.59 -2.05 -6.84
CA VAL A 31 -3.73 -2.85 -5.62
C VAL A 31 -2.38 -2.95 -4.92
N GLY A 32 -2.33 -2.49 -3.68
CA GLY A 32 -1.20 -2.65 -2.79
C GLY A 32 -1.46 -3.72 -1.72
N ALA A 33 -0.42 -4.44 -1.29
CA ALA A 33 -0.56 -5.49 -0.29
C ALA A 33 0.46 -5.41 0.85
N GLY A 34 -0.06 -5.59 2.07
CA GLY A 34 0.66 -6.04 3.25
C GLY A 34 0.39 -7.50 3.57
N GLY A 35 1.26 -8.11 4.36
CA GLY A 35 1.13 -9.51 4.80
C GLY A 35 1.96 -10.48 3.95
N GLU A 36 1.41 -11.66 3.68
CA GLU A 36 2.15 -12.77 3.08
C GLU A 36 2.32 -12.62 1.56
N VAL A 37 3.55 -12.83 1.08
CA VAL A 37 3.91 -12.59 -0.34
C VAL A 37 3.33 -13.66 -1.25
N SER A 38 3.31 -14.93 -0.83
CA SER A 38 2.75 -16.01 -1.66
C SER A 38 1.24 -15.85 -1.88
N ASP A 39 0.52 -15.43 -0.84
CA ASP A 39 -0.91 -15.17 -0.91
C ASP A 39 -1.19 -13.95 -1.79
N PHE A 40 -0.34 -12.92 -1.72
CA PHE A 40 -0.43 -11.79 -2.63
C PHE A 40 -0.23 -12.21 -4.09
N GLN A 41 0.78 -13.05 -4.39
CA GLN A 41 0.97 -13.59 -5.75
C GLN A 41 -0.22 -14.45 -6.22
N TYR A 42 -0.90 -15.15 -5.32
CA TYR A 42 -2.14 -15.85 -5.63
C TYR A 42 -3.27 -14.86 -5.96
N ILE A 43 -3.42 -13.79 -5.18
CA ILE A 43 -4.41 -12.73 -5.43
C ILE A 43 -4.14 -12.03 -6.77
N VAL A 44 -2.88 -11.75 -7.10
CA VAL A 44 -2.49 -11.17 -8.40
C VAL A 44 -2.96 -12.07 -9.55
N ARG A 45 -2.73 -13.38 -9.48
CA ARG A 45 -3.20 -14.32 -10.51
C ARG A 45 -4.73 -14.30 -10.67
N LEU A 46 -5.48 -14.22 -9.58
CA LEU A 46 -6.95 -14.09 -9.64
C LEU A 46 -7.39 -12.78 -10.32
N LEU A 47 -6.67 -11.68 -10.06
CA LEU A 47 -6.93 -10.38 -10.70
C LEU A 47 -6.54 -10.39 -12.18
N ASP A 48 -5.45 -11.07 -12.55
CA ASP A 48 -5.04 -11.24 -13.94
C ASP A 48 -6.06 -12.10 -14.72
N GLU A 49 -6.59 -13.16 -14.11
CA GLU A 49 -7.68 -13.96 -14.68
C GLU A 49 -8.94 -13.12 -14.88
N LEU A 50 -9.34 -12.36 -13.85
CA LEU A 50 -10.50 -11.48 -13.90
C LEU A 50 -10.40 -10.42 -15.00
N THR A 51 -9.24 -9.76 -15.12
CA THR A 51 -9.00 -8.72 -16.14
C THR A 51 -8.88 -9.32 -17.54
N THR A 52 -8.36 -10.55 -17.66
CA THR A 52 -8.33 -11.26 -18.94
C THR A 52 -9.74 -11.60 -19.42
N ASP A 53 -10.61 -12.04 -18.52
CA ASP A 53 -12.01 -12.36 -18.87
C ASP A 53 -12.82 -11.10 -19.21
N ASP A 54 -12.58 -10.00 -18.50
CA ASP A 54 -13.12 -8.66 -18.83
C ASP A 54 -12.70 -8.25 -20.26
N TYR A 55 -11.39 -8.31 -20.56
CA TYR A 55 -10.86 -8.01 -21.89
C TYR A 55 -11.45 -8.89 -22.99
N ARG A 56 -11.67 -10.18 -22.72
CA ARG A 56 -12.27 -11.12 -23.69
C ARG A 56 -13.73 -10.82 -23.99
N THR A 57 -14.43 -10.16 -23.08
CA THR A 57 -15.85 -9.82 -23.24
C THR A 57 -16.03 -8.76 -24.33
N ASP A 58 -15.04 -7.88 -24.52
CA ASP A 58 -14.95 -6.89 -25.63
C ASP A 58 -16.22 -6.03 -25.80
N ASP A 59 -16.86 -5.65 -24.68
CA ASP A 59 -18.05 -4.80 -24.66
C ASP A 59 -17.72 -3.30 -24.44
N GLY A 60 -16.44 -2.97 -24.30
CA GLY A 60 -15.94 -1.63 -24.04
C GLY A 60 -16.13 -1.15 -22.60
N ILE A 61 -16.53 -2.04 -21.68
CA ILE A 61 -16.66 -1.75 -20.25
C ILE A 61 -15.45 -2.38 -19.56
N GLU A 62 -14.64 -1.56 -18.89
CA GLU A 62 -13.60 -2.08 -18.00
C GLU A 62 -14.14 -2.23 -16.59
N LEU A 63 -13.56 -3.09 -15.76
CA LEU A 63 -13.87 -3.16 -14.32
C LEU A 63 -13.34 -1.96 -13.52
N GLY A 64 -14.14 -1.46 -12.58
CA GLY A 64 -13.88 -0.28 -11.76
C GLY A 64 -13.19 -0.60 -10.45
N PRO A 65 -12.58 0.41 -9.81
CA PRO A 65 -11.95 0.20 -8.52
C PRO A 65 -12.95 -0.27 -7.45
N LYS A 66 -14.20 0.19 -7.45
CA LYS A 66 -15.27 -0.34 -6.57
C LYS A 66 -15.61 -1.80 -6.84
N GLU A 67 -15.65 -2.20 -8.11
CA GLU A 67 -15.98 -3.56 -8.52
C GLU A 67 -14.86 -4.53 -8.12
N ILE A 68 -13.61 -4.14 -8.38
CA ILE A 68 -12.41 -4.89 -7.95
C ILE A 68 -12.36 -4.97 -6.41
N PHE A 69 -12.68 -3.89 -5.70
CA PHE A 69 -12.74 -3.89 -4.24
C PHE A 69 -13.82 -4.84 -3.69
N SER A 70 -15.01 -4.86 -4.30
CA SER A 70 -16.09 -5.77 -3.93
C SER A 70 -15.71 -7.24 -4.21
N TYR A 71 -15.09 -7.50 -5.36
CA TYR A 71 -14.56 -8.82 -5.72
C TYR A 71 -13.54 -9.31 -4.69
N LEU A 72 -12.53 -8.50 -4.37
CA LEU A 72 -11.50 -8.85 -3.39
C LEU A 72 -12.11 -9.09 -2.00
N THR A 73 -13.08 -8.27 -1.59
CA THR A 73 -13.81 -8.49 -0.33
C THR A 73 -14.46 -9.87 -0.27
N ARG A 74 -15.11 -10.29 -1.36
CA ARG A 74 -15.75 -11.61 -1.46
C ARG A 74 -14.72 -12.75 -1.47
N VAL A 75 -13.61 -12.59 -2.19
CA VAL A 75 -12.50 -13.57 -2.22
C VAL A 75 -11.93 -13.77 -0.81
N MET A 76 -11.56 -12.69 -0.14
CA MET A 76 -10.97 -12.73 1.21
C MET A 76 -11.95 -13.36 2.21
N TYR A 77 -13.23 -12.95 2.17
CA TYR A 77 -14.25 -13.50 3.07
C TYR A 77 -14.57 -14.98 2.79
N ASN A 78 -14.56 -15.43 1.53
CA ASN A 78 -14.76 -16.84 1.18
C ASN A 78 -13.65 -17.73 1.76
N ARG A 79 -12.40 -17.29 1.63
CA ARG A 79 -11.22 -17.98 2.18
C ARG A 79 -11.28 -18.07 3.71
N ARG A 80 -11.66 -16.97 4.37
CA ARG A 80 -11.95 -16.98 5.81
C ARG A 80 -13.02 -18.01 6.19
N GLY A 81 -14.12 -18.07 5.44
CA GLY A 81 -15.23 -19.00 5.72
C GLY A 81 -14.84 -20.48 5.64
N LYS A 82 -13.77 -20.80 4.90
CA LYS A 82 -13.19 -22.15 4.79
C LYS A 82 -12.13 -22.45 5.86
N MET A 83 -11.93 -21.55 6.82
CA MET A 83 -10.86 -21.64 7.82
C MET A 83 -9.46 -21.71 7.20
N ASP A 84 -9.29 -21.16 6.00
CA ASP A 84 -8.03 -21.11 5.24
C ASP A 84 -7.87 -19.70 4.63
N PRO A 85 -7.69 -18.66 5.47
CA PRO A 85 -7.68 -17.27 5.05
C PRO A 85 -6.41 -16.90 4.27
N LEU A 86 -6.51 -15.92 3.37
CA LEU A 86 -5.35 -15.30 2.75
C LEU A 86 -4.78 -14.25 3.69
N TRP A 87 -3.50 -14.35 4.03
CA TRP A 87 -2.87 -13.56 5.07
C TRP A 87 -2.42 -12.18 4.58
N ASN A 88 -3.34 -11.44 3.96
CA ASN A 88 -3.07 -10.12 3.41
C ASN A 88 -3.95 -9.02 3.99
N SER A 89 -3.41 -7.80 4.01
CA SER A 89 -4.18 -6.57 4.12
C SER A 89 -3.99 -5.80 2.82
N LEU A 90 -5.07 -5.68 2.05
CA LEU A 90 -5.07 -5.09 0.73
C LEU A 90 -5.51 -3.63 0.80
N VAL A 91 -4.96 -2.81 -0.09
CA VAL A 91 -5.40 -1.44 -0.35
C VAL A 91 -5.70 -1.35 -1.84
N VAL A 92 -6.93 -0.96 -2.17
CA VAL A 92 -7.38 -0.77 -3.54
C VAL A 92 -7.53 0.73 -3.76
N GLY A 93 -6.80 1.27 -4.72
CA GLY A 93 -6.85 2.68 -5.08
C GLY A 93 -7.08 2.84 -6.57
N GLY A 94 -7.95 3.75 -6.96
CA GLY A 94 -8.28 3.95 -8.37
C GLY A 94 -9.08 5.20 -8.64
N VAL A 95 -9.48 5.36 -9.89
CA VAL A 95 -10.39 6.42 -10.33
C VAL A 95 -11.53 5.77 -11.11
N GLU A 96 -12.77 6.11 -10.76
CA GLU A 96 -13.95 5.64 -11.47
C GLU A 96 -14.07 6.29 -12.85
N ALA A 97 -14.92 5.73 -13.72
CA ALA A 97 -15.11 6.26 -15.08
C ALA A 97 -15.67 7.70 -15.10
N ASP A 98 -16.35 8.10 -14.03
CA ASP A 98 -16.85 9.47 -13.83
C ASP A 98 -15.79 10.44 -13.26
N GLY A 99 -14.56 9.97 -13.03
CA GLY A 99 -13.46 10.74 -12.46
C GLY A 99 -13.42 10.73 -10.93
N THR A 100 -14.36 10.05 -10.26
CA THR A 100 -14.39 9.98 -8.79
C THR A 100 -13.23 9.13 -8.26
N PRO A 101 -12.35 9.65 -7.39
CA PRO A 101 -11.30 8.84 -6.78
C PRO A 101 -11.90 7.82 -5.82
N PHE A 102 -11.29 6.64 -5.77
CA PHE A 102 -11.67 5.57 -4.86
C PHE A 102 -10.46 5.09 -4.07
N LEU A 103 -10.63 4.91 -2.76
CA LEU A 103 -9.64 4.31 -1.88
C LEU A 103 -10.32 3.43 -0.83
N GLY A 104 -10.03 2.13 -0.88
CA GLY A 104 -10.57 1.14 0.04
C GLY A 104 -9.51 0.19 0.58
N THR A 105 -9.79 -0.43 1.72
CA THR A 105 -8.94 -1.49 2.28
C THR A 105 -9.74 -2.74 2.59
N VAL A 106 -9.09 -3.90 2.44
CA VAL A 106 -9.67 -5.22 2.74
C VAL A 106 -8.68 -5.98 3.62
N GLY A 107 -9.07 -6.31 4.84
CA GLY A 107 -8.28 -7.11 5.77
C GLY A 107 -8.49 -8.61 5.59
N MET A 108 -7.57 -9.39 6.17
CA MET A 108 -7.58 -10.87 6.16
C MET A 108 -8.91 -11.49 6.59
N ILE A 109 -9.61 -10.88 7.55
CA ILE A 109 -10.88 -11.38 8.08
C ILE A 109 -12.11 -10.87 7.30
N GLY A 110 -11.91 -10.19 6.17
CA GLY A 110 -12.97 -9.60 5.37
C GLY A 110 -13.50 -8.26 5.90
N THR A 111 -12.87 -7.68 6.93
CA THR A 111 -13.14 -6.28 7.32
C THR A 111 -12.72 -5.37 6.17
N HIS A 112 -13.64 -4.53 5.71
CA HIS A 112 -13.39 -3.64 4.58
C HIS A 112 -14.10 -2.31 4.82
N TYR A 113 -13.47 -1.22 4.35
CA TYR A 113 -14.01 0.13 4.41
C TYR A 113 -13.31 1.04 3.40
N GLU A 114 -13.97 2.15 3.11
CA GLU A 114 -13.44 3.26 2.31
C GLU A 114 -13.05 4.40 3.26
N ASP A 115 -11.96 5.11 2.95
CA ASP A 115 -11.46 6.24 3.76
C ASP A 115 -10.64 7.16 2.84
N SER A 116 -10.49 8.43 3.20
CA SER A 116 -9.68 9.40 2.43
C SER A 116 -8.17 9.07 2.50
N HIS A 117 -7.79 8.33 3.55
CA HIS A 117 -6.43 7.82 3.74
C HIS A 117 -6.45 6.40 4.33
N VAL A 118 -5.50 5.56 3.93
CA VAL A 118 -5.39 4.19 4.42
C VAL A 118 -3.93 3.86 4.72
N ALA A 119 -3.71 3.11 5.78
CA ALA A 119 -2.40 2.52 6.07
C ALA A 119 -2.59 1.11 6.67
N THR A 120 -1.72 0.18 6.27
CA THR A 120 -1.73 -1.22 6.75
C THR A 120 -0.54 -1.51 7.67
N GLY A 121 -0.64 -2.56 8.49
CA GLY A 121 0.47 -2.99 9.36
C GLY A 121 0.90 -1.90 10.34
N PHE A 122 2.21 -1.75 10.56
CA PHE A 122 2.77 -0.70 11.44
C PHE A 122 2.45 0.73 10.95
N GLY A 123 2.24 0.91 9.65
CA GLY A 123 1.80 2.20 9.09
C GLY A 123 0.47 2.67 9.65
N ALA A 124 -0.43 1.76 10.03
CA ALA A 124 -1.71 2.11 10.65
C ALA A 124 -1.55 2.86 11.99
N HIS A 125 -0.42 2.64 12.67
CA HIS A 125 -0.11 3.27 13.96
C HIS A 125 0.81 4.50 13.81
N LEU A 126 1.69 4.50 12.81
CA LEU A 126 2.73 5.53 12.63
C LEU A 126 2.36 6.58 11.57
N ALA A 127 1.88 6.15 10.41
CA ALA A 127 1.57 7.02 9.29
C ALA A 127 0.16 7.63 9.41
N ARG A 128 -0.81 6.86 9.93
CA ARG A 128 -2.20 7.32 10.01
C ARG A 128 -2.41 8.61 10.82
N PRO A 129 -1.72 8.86 11.95
CA PRO A 129 -1.80 10.15 12.64
C PRO A 129 -1.37 11.34 11.75
N LEU A 130 -0.30 11.18 10.96
CA LEU A 130 0.18 12.21 10.04
C LEU A 130 -0.85 12.49 8.94
N PHE A 131 -1.48 11.43 8.42
CA PHE A 131 -2.54 11.58 7.42
C PHE A 131 -3.75 12.31 8.01
N ARG A 132 -4.18 11.96 9.23
CA ARG A 132 -5.31 12.66 9.89
C ARG A 132 -5.05 14.15 10.14
N GLU A 133 -3.80 14.52 10.37
CA GLU A 133 -3.43 15.90 10.64
C GLU A 133 -3.32 16.74 9.36
N ARG A 134 -2.80 16.15 8.27
CA ARG A 134 -2.35 16.91 7.08
C ARG A 134 -3.09 16.57 5.80
N GLN A 135 -3.79 15.43 5.71
CA GLN A 135 -4.50 15.06 4.49
C GLN A 135 -5.75 15.92 4.30
N SER A 136 -5.97 16.35 3.06
CA SER A 136 -7.18 17.04 2.62
C SER A 136 -7.52 16.61 1.19
N ASP A 137 -8.81 16.60 0.85
CA ASP A 137 -9.28 16.20 -0.49
C ASP A 137 -8.89 17.20 -1.58
N ALA A 138 -8.53 18.44 -1.18
CA ALA A 138 -8.07 19.50 -2.08
C ALA A 138 -6.54 19.58 -2.20
N MET A 139 -5.80 18.58 -1.73
CA MET A 139 -4.34 18.57 -1.82
C MET A 139 -3.84 18.47 -3.26
N SER A 140 -2.75 19.16 -3.56
CA SER A 140 -2.04 18.97 -4.82
C SER A 140 -1.32 17.61 -4.88
N GLU A 141 -1.02 17.13 -6.08
CA GLU A 141 -0.21 15.92 -6.29
C GLU A 141 1.15 16.01 -5.56
N ALA A 142 1.80 17.17 -5.63
CA ALA A 142 3.10 17.39 -4.97
C ALA A 142 3.00 17.34 -3.44
N ASP A 143 1.96 17.94 -2.86
CA ASP A 143 1.75 17.92 -1.41
C ASP A 143 1.40 16.51 -0.92
N ALA A 144 0.62 15.76 -1.69
CA ALA A 144 0.26 14.38 -1.38
C ALA A 144 1.50 13.47 -1.43
N GLU A 145 2.37 13.64 -2.43
CA GLU A 145 3.64 12.92 -2.51
C GLU A 145 4.56 13.27 -1.33
N ALA A 146 4.67 14.56 -0.98
CA ALA A 146 5.45 15.00 0.17
C ALA A 146 4.96 14.38 1.49
N LEU A 147 3.63 14.36 1.71
CA LEU A 147 3.03 13.72 2.88
C LEU A 147 3.30 12.21 2.92
N LEU A 148 3.21 11.52 1.78
CA LEU A 148 3.57 10.10 1.68
C LEU A 148 5.04 9.86 2.01
N ARG A 149 5.95 10.66 1.47
CA ARG A 149 7.39 10.56 1.76
C ARG A 149 7.69 10.79 3.24
N ASP A 150 7.03 11.76 3.87
CA ASP A 150 7.14 12.01 5.32
C ASP A 150 6.66 10.81 6.13
N ALA A 151 5.51 10.23 5.78
CA ALA A 151 4.96 9.04 6.43
C ALA A 151 5.91 7.83 6.28
N LEU A 152 6.42 7.59 5.08
CA LEU A 152 7.40 6.52 4.83
C LEU A 152 8.69 6.74 5.62
N ARG A 153 9.16 7.98 5.77
CA ARG A 153 10.35 8.30 6.57
C ARG A 153 10.14 7.95 8.04
N VAL A 154 8.97 8.28 8.61
CA VAL A 154 8.63 7.92 9.99
C VAL A 154 8.53 6.41 10.15
N CYS A 155 7.89 5.71 9.21
CA CYS A 155 7.85 4.26 9.21
C CYS A 155 9.25 3.66 9.12
N TYR A 156 10.11 4.14 8.22
CA TYR A 156 11.48 3.64 8.06
C TYR A 156 12.31 3.77 9.34
N TYR A 157 12.21 4.89 10.05
CA TYR A 157 12.96 5.09 11.29
C TYR A 157 12.50 4.21 12.46
N ARG A 158 11.26 3.72 12.43
CA ARG A 158 10.65 3.02 13.57
C ARG A 158 10.29 1.56 13.31
N ASP A 159 10.19 1.15 12.04
CA ASP A 159 9.88 -0.21 11.63
C ASP A 159 11.13 -0.96 11.17
N LYS A 160 11.52 -1.98 11.93
CA LYS A 160 12.67 -2.84 11.62
C LYS A 160 12.45 -3.68 10.35
N GLN A 161 11.18 -3.91 9.97
CA GLN A 161 10.77 -4.68 8.80
C GLN A 161 10.56 -3.80 7.56
N SER A 162 11.15 -2.61 7.53
CA SER A 162 11.24 -1.76 6.34
C SER A 162 12.65 -1.75 5.74
N ILE A 163 12.77 -1.43 4.46
CA ILE A 163 14.03 -1.13 3.78
C ILE A 163 13.96 0.27 3.16
N ASN A 164 15.09 0.97 3.04
CA ASN A 164 15.14 2.28 2.39
C ASN A 164 15.13 2.15 0.86
N LYS A 165 14.08 1.51 0.35
CA LYS A 165 13.79 1.33 -1.07
C LYS A 165 12.27 1.23 -1.20
N PHE A 166 11.66 2.27 -1.75
CA PHE A 166 10.23 2.47 -1.80
C PHE A 166 9.76 2.68 -3.23
N GLN A 167 8.50 2.35 -3.49
CA GLN A 167 7.81 2.66 -4.73
C GLN A 167 6.55 3.47 -4.40
N ILE A 168 6.25 4.43 -5.28
CA ILE A 168 4.99 5.18 -5.27
C ILE A 168 4.28 4.85 -6.57
N ALA A 169 3.00 4.50 -6.46
CA ALA A 169 2.12 4.30 -7.58
C ALA A 169 1.05 5.39 -7.61
N LYS A 170 0.71 5.83 -8.82
CA LYS A 170 -0.28 6.88 -9.04
C LYS A 170 -1.28 6.49 -10.11
N VAL A 171 -2.48 7.04 -9.95
CA VAL A 171 -3.60 6.87 -10.86
C VAL A 171 -4.35 8.19 -10.84
N ALA A 172 -4.67 8.70 -12.03
CA ALA A 172 -5.37 9.94 -12.25
C ALA A 172 -6.45 9.72 -13.31
N ALA A 173 -7.38 10.66 -13.45
CA ALA A 173 -8.46 10.55 -14.43
C ALA A 173 -7.94 10.65 -15.89
N ASP A 174 -6.83 11.36 -16.10
CA ASP A 174 -6.24 11.69 -17.39
C ASP A 174 -5.06 10.78 -17.78
N ALA A 175 -4.57 9.95 -16.86
CA ALA A 175 -3.40 9.11 -17.08
C ALA A 175 -3.61 7.69 -16.53
N PRO A 176 -3.15 6.65 -17.25
CA PRO A 176 -3.26 5.29 -16.78
C PRO A 176 -2.47 5.10 -15.48
N ALA A 177 -2.97 4.21 -14.64
CA ALA A 177 -2.31 3.75 -13.43
C ALA A 177 -0.85 3.34 -13.73
N ALA A 178 0.08 3.88 -12.96
CA ALA A 178 1.51 3.68 -13.14
C ALA A 178 2.18 3.43 -11.79
N VAL A 179 3.10 2.48 -11.75
CA VAL A 179 3.98 2.21 -10.61
C VAL A 179 5.34 2.84 -10.93
N GLY A 180 5.81 3.74 -10.06
CA GLY A 180 7.08 4.41 -10.23
C GLY A 180 8.28 3.53 -9.92
N GLU A 181 9.44 3.92 -10.45
CA GLU A 181 10.71 3.28 -10.16
C GLU A 181 11.06 3.37 -8.67
N PRO A 182 11.77 2.37 -8.11
CA PRO A 182 12.17 2.41 -6.71
C PRO A 182 13.09 3.59 -6.40
N PHE A 183 12.83 4.27 -5.28
CA PHE A 183 13.66 5.37 -4.78
C PHE A 183 14.05 5.15 -3.31
N ALA A 184 15.09 5.86 -2.87
CA ALA A 184 15.50 5.92 -1.47
C ALA A 184 15.09 7.27 -0.86
N LEU A 185 14.72 7.27 0.41
CA LEU A 185 14.48 8.48 1.18
C LEU A 185 15.79 9.02 1.73
N GLU A 186 15.91 10.34 1.76
CA GLU A 186 16.96 11.03 2.52
C GLU A 186 16.72 10.84 4.02
N THR A 187 17.79 10.51 4.75
CA THR A 187 17.75 10.23 6.19
C THR A 187 18.83 11.01 6.92
N SER A 188 18.53 11.49 8.13
CA SER A 188 19.43 12.26 8.97
C SER A 188 19.60 11.60 10.33
N TRP A 189 20.86 11.47 10.76
CA TRP A 189 21.26 10.78 12.00
C TRP A 189 22.09 11.68 12.93
N ASP A 190 22.20 12.96 12.58
CA ASP A 190 23.00 13.98 13.25
C ASP A 190 22.30 14.63 14.46
N TYR A 191 21.04 14.25 14.75
CA TYR A 191 20.33 14.78 15.91
C TYR A 191 21.10 14.47 17.20
N LYS A 192 21.15 15.45 18.12
CA LYS A 192 21.89 15.38 19.39
C LYS A 192 21.60 14.12 20.21
N ALA A 193 20.36 13.62 20.14
CA ALA A 193 19.94 12.40 20.84
C ALA A 193 20.53 11.10 20.24
N PHE A 194 20.84 11.08 18.94
CA PHE A 194 21.52 9.97 18.29
C PHE A 194 23.04 10.07 18.38
N ALA A 195 23.60 11.28 18.40
CA ALA A 195 25.03 11.50 18.53
C ALA A 195 25.59 11.15 19.92
N ALA A 196 24.78 11.28 20.97
CA ALA A 196 25.15 10.92 22.35
C ALA A 196 23.99 10.19 23.05
N PRO A 197 23.69 8.94 22.65
CA PRO A 197 22.48 8.22 23.07
C PRO A 197 22.46 7.93 24.58
N THR A 198 23.63 7.86 25.22
CA THR A 198 23.79 7.59 26.65
C THR A 198 23.68 8.85 27.52
N LYS A 199 23.78 10.06 26.94
CA LYS A 199 23.81 11.32 27.71
C LYS A 199 22.58 11.54 28.60
N TRP A 200 21.44 10.99 28.18
CA TRP A 200 20.15 11.14 28.87
C TRP A 200 19.57 9.81 29.37
N ALA A 201 20.30 8.71 29.22
CA ALA A 201 19.87 7.40 29.65
C ALA A 201 20.36 7.13 31.08
N ILE A 202 19.43 7.08 32.04
CA ILE A 202 19.75 6.67 33.42
C ILE A 202 20.15 5.20 33.40
N GLY A 203 21.40 4.88 33.79
CA GLY A 203 21.91 3.51 33.85
C GLY A 203 22.56 2.99 32.57
N ALA A 204 22.85 3.86 31.60
CA ALA A 204 23.75 3.51 30.50
C ALA A 204 25.21 3.57 30.99
N TRP A 205 25.90 2.42 30.96
CA TRP A 205 27.34 2.30 31.24
C TRP A 205 28.16 2.74 30.03
#